data_AF-D2U8R7-F1
#
_entry.id   AF-D2U8R7-F1
#
_cell.length_a   1.000
_cell.length_b   1.000
_cell.length_c   1.000
_cell.angle_alpha   90.00
_cell.angle_beta   90.00
_cell.angle_gamma   90.00
#
_symmetry.space_group_name_H-M   'P 1'
#
loop_
_entity.id
_entity.type
_entity.pdbx_description
1 polymer ?
#
loop_
_entity_poly.entity_id
_entity_poly.type
_entity_poly.pdbx_seq_one_letter_code
_entity_poly.pdbx_strand_id
1 'polypeptide(L)'
;MKTEAAAMMTIFQIDDMEWWIGIDAESVLKAVKDEYGHSDEDLKDFQEISQEALDRLMFQPANEDGKPIGSPHSFRIQIEIEIAKGGKFPRYFAGDF
;
A
#
# COMPACT_ATOMS: atom_id res chain seq x y z
N MET A 1 -26.09 -18.65 2.37
CA MET A 1 -24.93 -18.45 3.24
C MET A 1 -24.24 -17.20 2.73
N LYS A 2 -24.00 -16.20 3.58
CA LYS A 2 -23.54 -14.87 3.19
C LYS A 2 -22.19 -14.98 2.49
N THR A 3 -22.10 -14.61 1.22
CA THR A 3 -20.80 -14.41 0.57
C THR A 3 -20.19 -13.20 1.25
N GLU A 4 -19.19 -13.44 2.09
CA GLU A 4 -18.39 -12.40 2.73
C GLU A 4 -17.91 -11.44 1.64
N ALA A 5 -18.07 -10.14 1.89
CA ALA A 5 -17.58 -9.11 0.99
C ALA A 5 -16.12 -9.44 0.66
N ALA A 6 -15.80 -9.62 -0.62
CA ALA A 6 -14.42 -9.65 -1.06
C ALA A 6 -13.81 -8.32 -0.62
N ALA A 7 -13.07 -8.32 0.48
CA ALA A 7 -12.45 -7.12 1.02
C ALA A 7 -11.53 -6.56 -0.07
N MET A 8 -11.87 -5.38 -0.58
CA MET A 8 -11.07 -4.72 -1.61
C MET A 8 -9.71 -4.38 -0.99
N MET A 9 -8.64 -4.75 -1.69
CA MET A 9 -7.29 -4.33 -1.36
C MET A 9 -7.21 -2.80 -1.28
N THR A 10 -6.50 -2.27 -0.29
CA THR A 10 -6.34 -0.83 -0.09
C THR A 10 -4.89 -0.48 0.28
N ILE A 11 -4.59 0.82 0.36
CA ILE A 11 -3.29 1.34 0.77
C ILE A 11 -3.38 1.89 2.19
N PHE A 12 -2.38 1.60 2.99
CA PHE A 12 -2.15 2.16 4.31
C PHE A 12 -0.90 3.02 4.26
N GLN A 13 -1.01 4.24 4.75
CA GLN A 13 0.13 5.09 5.03
C GLN A 13 0.72 4.69 6.37
N ILE A 14 2.04 4.50 6.42
CA ILE A 14 2.77 4.15 7.65
C ILE A 14 3.27 5.42 8.33
N ASP A 15 3.95 6.26 7.55
CA ASP A 15 4.41 7.60 7.91
C ASP A 15 4.28 8.55 6.70
N ASP A 16 4.97 9.69 6.70
CA ASP A 16 4.92 10.65 5.60
C ASP A 16 5.60 10.18 4.30
N MET A 17 6.41 9.11 4.37
CA MET A 17 7.23 8.63 3.27
C MET A 17 6.91 7.21 2.83
N GLU A 18 6.16 6.42 3.61
CA GLU A 18 5.98 4.99 3.36
C GLU A 18 4.50 4.57 3.25
N TRP A 19 4.22 3.77 2.22
CA TRP A 19 2.91 3.19 1.94
C TRP A 19 2.97 1.67 1.76
N TRP A 20 1.95 1.00 2.28
CA TRP A 20 1.77 -0.45 2.23
C TRP A 20 0.44 -0.84 1.61
N ILE A 21 0.40 -1.98 0.94
CA ILE A 21 -0.84 -2.55 0.40
C ILE A 21 -1.31 -3.71 1.28
N GLY A 22 -2.59 -3.68 1.67
CA GLY A 22 -3.18 -4.63 2.63
C GLY A 22 -4.68 -4.82 2.46
N ILE A 23 -5.23 -5.85 3.11
CA ILE A 23 -6.67 -6.13 3.16
C ILE A 23 -7.31 -5.41 4.36
N ASP A 24 -6.56 -5.28 5.46
CA ASP A 24 -7.01 -4.70 6.71
C ASP A 24 -5.83 -4.12 7.49
N ALA A 25 -6.14 -3.17 8.38
CA ALA A 25 -5.14 -2.47 9.19
C ALA A 25 -4.35 -3.41 10.11
N GLU A 26 -5.00 -4.42 10.71
CA GLU A 26 -4.38 -5.31 11.69
C GLU A 26 -3.26 -6.13 11.05
N SER A 27 -3.53 -6.72 9.88
CA SER A 27 -2.54 -7.51 9.15
C SER A 27 -1.36 -6.67 8.67
N VAL A 28 -1.61 -5.44 8.19
CA VAL A 28 -0.55 -4.52 7.76
C VAL A 28 0.31 -4.07 8.94
N LEU A 29 -0.30 -3.60 10.03
CA LEU A 29 0.42 -3.19 11.23
C LEU A 29 1.32 -4.32 11.76
N LYS A 30 0.79 -5.54 11.80
CA LYS A 30 1.58 -6.70 12.19
C LYS A 30 2.78 -6.91 11.27
N ALA A 31 2.58 -6.87 9.96
CA ALA A 31 3.68 -7.08 9.00
C ALA A 31 4.75 -5.99 9.09
N VAL A 32 4.35 -4.72 9.19
CA VAL A 32 5.27 -3.58 9.36
C VAL A 32 6.11 -3.73 10.63
N LYS A 33 5.49 -4.10 11.76
CA LYS A 33 6.19 -4.36 13.03
C LYS A 33 7.13 -5.56 12.94
N ASP A 34 6.68 -6.65 12.33
CA ASP A 34 7.46 -7.88 12.19
C ASP A 34 8.70 -7.65 11.29
N GLU A 35 8.59 -6.82 10.25
CA GLU A 35 9.67 -6.59 9.28
C GLU A 35 10.66 -5.50 9.72
N TYR A 36 10.19 -4.42 10.34
CA TYR A 36 11.01 -3.24 10.66
C TYR A 36 11.21 -3.00 12.16
N GLY A 37 10.50 -3.73 13.03
CA GLY A 37 10.62 -3.59 14.48
C GLY A 37 10.00 -2.31 15.05
N HIS A 38 9.08 -1.67 14.33
CA HIS A 38 8.40 -0.46 14.78
C HIS A 38 7.63 -0.66 16.08
N SER A 39 7.68 0.35 16.94
CA SER A 39 6.82 0.47 18.12
C SER A 39 5.46 1.08 17.76
N ASP A 40 4.51 1.04 18.70
CA ASP A 40 3.23 1.74 18.52
C ASP A 40 3.40 3.27 18.40
N GLU A 41 4.45 3.84 19.00
CA GLU A 41 4.72 5.28 18.92
C GLU A 41 5.22 5.69 17.51
N ASP A 42 5.96 4.80 16.84
CA ASP A 42 6.44 5.03 15.47
C ASP A 42 5.30 5.02 14.44
N LEU A 43 4.19 4.35 14.76
CA LEU A 43 3.05 4.14 13.88
C LEU A 43 1.87 5.07 14.19
N LYS A 44 2.14 6.20 14.83
CA LYS A 44 1.10 7.19 15.20
C LYS A 44 0.37 7.80 14.00
N ASP A 45 1.03 7.85 12.84
CA ASP A 45 0.51 8.41 11.59
C ASP A 45 -0.11 7.33 10.69
N PHE A 46 -0.20 6.10 11.20
CA PHE A 46 -0.78 4.97 10.49
C PHE A 46 -2.25 5.24 10.15
N GLN A 47 -2.59 5.19 8.87
CA GLN A 47 -3.97 5.37 8.42
C GLN A 47 -4.25 4.66 7.10
N GLU A 48 -5.50 4.21 6.95
CA GLU A 48 -6.01 3.75 5.65
C GLU A 48 -6.24 4.96 4.73
N ILE A 49 -5.75 4.88 3.50
CA ILE A 49 -5.95 5.91 2.49
C ILE A 49 -7.39 5.87 1.98
N SER A 50 -8.05 7.02 1.93
CA SER A 50 -9.44 7.12 1.45
C SER A 50 -9.56 6.75 -0.03
N GLN A 51 -10.75 6.31 -0.44
CA GLN A 51 -11.01 5.94 -1.84
C GLN A 51 -10.73 7.10 -2.80
N GLU A 52 -11.12 8.33 -2.42
CA GLU A 52 -10.85 9.53 -3.21
C GLU A 52 -9.35 9.84 -3.28
N ALA A 53 -8.60 9.56 -2.22
CA ALA A 53 -7.16 9.73 -2.22
C ALA A 53 -6.46 8.70 -3.11
N LEU A 54 -6.95 7.45 -3.18
CA LEU A 54 -6.42 6.43 -4.12
C LEU A 54 -6.54 6.86 -5.59
N ASP A 55 -7.57 7.64 -5.93
CA ASP A 55 -7.78 8.17 -7.27
C ASP A 55 -6.91 9.40 -7.59
N ARG A 56 -6.43 10.10 -6.55
CA ARG A 56 -5.64 11.33 -6.68
C ARG A 56 -4.13 11.13 -6.53
N LEU A 57 -3.71 10.21 -5.66
CA LEU A 57 -2.31 9.89 -5.45
C LEU A 57 -1.75 9.18 -6.68
N MET A 58 -0.57 9.62 -7.13
CA MET A 58 0.05 9.15 -8.36
C MET A 58 1.24 8.27 -8.03
N PHE A 59 1.26 7.07 -8.60
CA PHE A 59 2.37 6.14 -8.60
C PHE A 59 3.23 6.38 -9.84
N GLN A 60 4.54 6.56 -9.65
CA GLN A 60 5.53 6.61 -10.71
C GLN A 60 6.29 5.28 -10.70
N PRO A 61 6.06 4.38 -11.66
CA PRO A 61 6.86 3.16 -11.74
C PRO A 61 8.32 3.53 -11.98
N ALA A 62 9.22 2.81 -11.33
CA ALA A 62 10.66 2.97 -11.49
C ALA A 62 11.33 1.60 -11.69
N ASN A 63 12.48 1.58 -12.35
CA ASN A 63 13.32 0.39 -12.44
C ASN A 63 14.16 0.22 -11.14
N GLU A 64 15.03 -0.80 -11.11
CA GLU A 64 15.91 -1.09 -9.98
C GLU A 64 16.90 0.04 -9.63
N ASP A 65 17.22 0.91 -10.60
CA ASP A 65 18.06 2.10 -10.38
C ASP A 65 17.26 3.33 -9.90
N GLY A 66 15.95 3.17 -9.63
CA GLY A 66 15.05 4.28 -9.29
C GLY A 66 14.69 5.20 -10.46
N LYS A 67 15.02 4.83 -11.70
CA LYS A 67 14.68 5.63 -12.88
C LYS A 67 13.23 5.38 -13.29
N PRO A 68 12.44 6.46 -13.54
CA PRO A 68 11.07 6.33 -14.03
C PRO A 68 10.96 5.45 -15.27
N ILE A 69 10.01 4.50 -15.24
CA ILE A 69 9.63 3.68 -16.39
C ILE A 69 8.12 3.77 -16.61
N GLY A 70 7.71 3.86 -17.88
CA GLY A 70 6.30 4.03 -18.22
C GLY A 70 5.71 5.37 -17.76
N SER A 71 4.38 5.46 -17.80
CA SER A 71 3.65 6.68 -17.42
C SER A 71 3.14 6.58 -15.97
N PRO A 72 3.14 7.70 -15.22
CA PRO A 72 2.44 7.78 -13.94
C PRO A 72 0.97 7.39 -14.07
N HIS A 73 0.43 6.77 -13.03
CA HIS A 73 -0.99 6.42 -12.92
C HIS A 73 -1.41 6.44 -11.45
N SER A 74 -2.71 6.33 -11.16
CA SER A 74 -3.19 6.45 -9.78
C SER A 74 -2.82 5.24 -8.92
N PHE A 75 -2.81 5.43 -7.60
CA PHE A 75 -2.64 4.32 -6.66
C PHE A 75 -3.71 3.24 -6.87
N ARG A 76 -4.96 3.62 -7.20
CA ARG A 76 -6.02 2.66 -7.56
C ARG A 76 -5.61 1.75 -8.72
N ILE A 77 -5.09 2.32 -9.81
CA ILE A 77 -4.65 1.54 -10.97
C ILE A 77 -3.48 0.62 -10.57
N GLN A 78 -2.54 1.12 -9.76
CA GLN A 78 -1.42 0.30 -9.32
C GLN A 78 -1.89 -0.88 -8.44
N ILE A 79 -2.86 -0.70 -7.55
CA ILE A 79 -3.47 -1.81 -6.78
C ILE A 79 -4.01 -2.90 -7.70
N GLU A 80 -4.76 -2.53 -8.75
CA GLU A 80 -5.30 -3.48 -9.72
C GLU A 80 -4.19 -4.28 -10.42
N ILE A 81 -3.10 -3.61 -10.79
CA ILE A 81 -1.91 -4.25 -11.38
C ILE A 81 -1.27 -5.24 -10.39
N GLU A 82 -1.12 -4.85 -9.12
CA GLU A 82 -0.53 -5.70 -8.08
C GLU A 82 -1.35 -6.95 -7.81
N ILE A 83 -2.69 -6.82 -7.76
CA ILE A 83 -3.61 -7.96 -7.63
C ILE A 83 -3.52 -8.87 -8.86
N ALA A 84 -3.53 -8.29 -10.07
CA ALA A 84 -3.49 -9.04 -11.31
C ALA A 84 -2.18 -9.86 -11.47
N LYS A 85 -1.07 -9.37 -10.89
CA LYS A 85 0.21 -10.10 -10.84
C LYS A 85 0.23 -11.24 -9.81
N GLY A 86 -0.81 -11.38 -8.98
CA GLY A 86 -0.85 -12.38 -7.90
C GLY A 86 0.12 -12.06 -6.77
N GLY A 87 0.29 -10.78 -6.43
CA GLY A 87 1.12 -10.35 -5.31
C GLY A 87 0.75 -11.06 -4.01
N LYS A 88 1.74 -11.22 -3.13
CA LYS A 88 1.52 -11.64 -1.74
C LYS A 88 1.39 -10.40 -0.88
N PHE A 89 0.41 -10.42 0.02
CA PHE A 89 0.03 -9.28 0.81
C PHE A 89 -0.16 -9.66 2.29
N PRO A 90 -0.02 -8.71 3.23
CA PRO A 90 0.39 -7.32 3.03
C PRO A 90 1.87 -7.18 2.64
N ARG A 91 2.24 -6.07 1.99
CA ARG A 91 3.64 -5.74 1.67
C ARG A 91 3.85 -4.26 1.43
N TYR A 92 5.13 -3.85 1.46
CA TYR A 92 5.58 -2.56 0.95
C TYR A 92 5.02 -2.28 -0.44
N PHE A 93 4.49 -1.07 -0.64
CA PHE A 93 3.86 -0.65 -1.88
C PHE A 93 4.68 0.44 -2.57
N ALA A 94 4.98 1.52 -1.85
CA ALA A 94 5.71 2.66 -2.37
C ALA A 94 6.38 3.41 -1.21
N GLY A 95 7.40 4.18 -1.55
CA GLY A 95 7.96 5.18 -0.65
C GLY A 95 8.49 6.36 -1.45
N ASP A 96 8.55 7.51 -0.80
CA ASP A 96 9.14 8.71 -1.37
C ASP A 96 10.68 8.61 -1.23
N PHE A 97 11.41 8.85 -2.32
CA PHE A 97 12.88 8.79 -2.37
C PHE A 97 13.47 10.19 -2.59
#